data_AF-A0A5J4RV06-F1
#
_entry.id   AF-A0A5J4RV06-F1
#
_cell.length_a   1.000
_cell.length_b   1.000
_cell.length_c   1.000
_cell.angle_alpha   90.00
_cell.angle_beta   90.00
_cell.angle_gamma   90.00
#
_symmetry.space_group_name_H-M   'P 1'
#
loop_
_entity.id
_entity.type
_entity.pdbx_description
1 polymer ?
#
loop_
_entity_poly.entity_id
_entity_poly.type
_entity_poly.pdbx_seq_one_letter_code
_entity_poly.pdbx_strand_id
1 'polypeptide(L)'
;VLGRVEDRGLFNVIEYANMGIPPQKHQLTKSNHPFSLVFISDMRIGSRECDQLRLEMLFNFLTTEWEQDPIVDEEQDENKQIANIQQQRPHIIIAGSSLVPTEIVKRKFEEFSALPKENVIAPTVELDTLISQLSRAGTVTLLPGTEDPTNCFLPQKPLHHLLLPNSYKYSSFIPATNPHSELVNNM
;
A
#
# COMPACT_ATOMS: atom_id res chain seq x y z
N VAL A 1 23.46 -18.02 -21.71
CA VAL A 1 24.81 -17.42 -21.71
C VAL A 1 25.57 -18.02 -22.89
N LEU A 2 26.21 -17.19 -23.71
CA LEU A 2 27.09 -17.53 -24.82
C LEU A 2 28.54 -17.32 -24.38
N GLY A 3 29.43 -18.25 -24.74
CA GLY A 3 30.82 -18.19 -24.30
C GLY A 3 31.63 -19.36 -24.81
N ARG A 4 32.85 -19.51 -24.31
CA ARG A 4 33.78 -20.59 -24.64
C ARG A 4 34.39 -21.23 -23.39
N VAL A 5 34.67 -22.51 -23.45
CA VAL A 5 35.40 -23.22 -22.38
C VAL A 5 36.89 -22.93 -22.52
N GLU A 6 37.55 -22.60 -21.41
CA GLU A 6 39.00 -22.41 -21.32
C GLU A 6 39.64 -23.60 -20.59
N ASP A 7 40.97 -23.58 -20.48
CA ASP A 7 41.72 -24.61 -19.75
C ASP A 7 41.25 -24.70 -18.29
N ARG A 8 41.37 -25.91 -17.72
CA ARG A 8 40.96 -26.22 -16.33
C ARG A 8 39.45 -26.13 -16.05
N GLY A 9 38.61 -26.14 -17.09
CA GLY A 9 37.16 -26.27 -16.95
C GLY A 9 36.44 -24.96 -16.61
N LEU A 10 37.10 -23.82 -16.83
CA LEU A 10 36.47 -22.50 -16.68
C LEU A 10 35.65 -22.16 -17.93
N PHE A 11 34.55 -21.42 -17.76
CA PHE A 11 33.72 -20.94 -18.87
C PHE A 11 33.85 -19.43 -19.00
N ASN A 12 34.45 -18.97 -20.09
CA ASN A 12 34.58 -17.56 -20.42
C ASN A 12 33.32 -17.08 -21.13
N VAL A 13 32.58 -16.18 -20.49
CA VAL A 13 31.31 -15.63 -20.97
C VAL A 13 31.57 -14.50 -21.96
N ILE A 14 31.00 -14.62 -23.17
CA ILE A 14 31.05 -13.59 -24.23
C ILE A 14 29.79 -12.73 -24.19
N GLU A 15 28.62 -13.36 -24.02
CA GLU A 15 27.33 -12.68 -24.00
C GLU A 15 26.34 -13.43 -23.11
N TYR A 16 25.32 -12.76 -22.60
CA TYR A 16 24.18 -13.42 -21.98
C TYR A 16 22.90 -12.68 -22.36
N ALA A 17 21.81 -13.44 -22.45
CA ALA A 17 20.49 -12.91 -22.66
C ALA A 17 19.64 -13.18 -21.41
N ASN A 18 18.87 -12.17 -21.01
CA ASN A 18 17.80 -12.34 -20.04
C ASN A 18 16.55 -12.85 -20.74
N MET A 19 15.63 -13.42 -19.96
CA MET A 19 14.28 -13.66 -20.45
C MET A 19 13.66 -12.31 -20.87
N GLY A 20 13.08 -12.27 -22.06
CA GLY A 20 12.32 -11.10 -22.52
C GLY A 20 11.03 -10.89 -21.72
N ILE A 21 10.27 -9.87 -22.09
CA ILE A 21 8.97 -9.59 -21.47
C ILE A 21 7.98 -10.70 -21.86
N PRO A 22 7.29 -11.34 -20.90
CA PRO A 22 6.27 -12.35 -21.22
C PRO A 22 5.09 -11.70 -21.97
N PRO A 23 4.34 -12.47 -22.80
CA PRO A 23 3.19 -11.94 -23.52
C PRO A 23 2.12 -11.41 -22.56
N GLN A 24 1.68 -10.17 -22.76
CA GLN A 24 0.64 -9.52 -21.96
C GLN A 24 -0.75 -10.09 -22.32
N LYS A 25 -1.37 -10.82 -21.39
CA LYS A 25 -2.65 -11.51 -21.60
C LYS A 25 -3.87 -10.59 -21.62
N HIS A 26 -3.82 -9.45 -20.92
CA HIS A 26 -4.96 -8.55 -20.76
C HIS A 26 -4.83 -7.35 -21.72
N GLN A 27 -5.85 -7.16 -22.56
CA GLN A 27 -6.01 -5.90 -23.30
C GLN A 27 -6.68 -4.88 -22.37
N LEU A 28 -6.01 -3.76 -22.16
CA LEU A 28 -6.59 -2.64 -21.42
C LEU A 28 -7.75 -2.07 -22.25
N THR A 29 -8.96 -2.16 -21.73
CA THR A 29 -10.12 -1.46 -22.31
C THR A 29 -10.02 0.01 -21.91
N LYS A 30 -10.20 0.93 -22.87
CA LYS A 30 -10.33 2.34 -22.53
C LYS A 30 -11.69 2.52 -21.84
N SER A 31 -11.66 2.88 -20.56
CA SER A 31 -12.84 3.37 -19.87
C SER A 31 -13.14 4.80 -20.32
N ASN A 32 -14.40 5.09 -20.63
CA ASN A 32 -14.88 6.46 -20.86
C ASN A 32 -15.15 7.20 -19.53
N HIS A 33 -15.16 6.48 -18.41
CA HIS A 33 -15.29 7.05 -17.08
C HIS A 33 -13.90 7.26 -16.48
N PRO A 34 -13.61 8.45 -15.93
CA PRO A 34 -12.36 8.66 -15.23
C PRO A 34 -12.33 7.75 -14.00
N PHE A 35 -11.13 7.25 -13.68
CA PHE A 35 -10.87 6.38 -12.56
C PHE A 35 -9.54 6.80 -11.94
N SER A 36 -9.50 6.88 -10.61
CA SER A 36 -8.34 7.36 -9.87
C SER A 36 -7.73 6.24 -9.02
N LEU A 37 -6.43 6.03 -9.21
CA LEU A 37 -5.62 5.08 -8.45
C LEU A 37 -4.63 5.85 -7.59
N VAL A 38 -4.65 5.63 -6.28
CA VAL A 38 -3.77 6.30 -5.31
C VAL A 38 -2.82 5.27 -4.73
N PHE A 39 -1.52 5.52 -4.82
CA PHE A 39 -0.50 4.69 -4.20
C PHE A 39 0.04 5.39 -2.94
N ILE A 40 0.02 4.66 -1.83
CA ILE A 40 0.57 5.10 -0.55
C ILE A 40 1.56 4.02 -0.11
N SER A 41 2.69 4.41 0.46
CA SER A 41 3.65 3.48 1.05
C SER A 41 4.38 4.18 2.19
N ASP A 42 4.98 3.39 3.08
CA ASP A 42 5.87 3.92 4.11
C ASP A 42 5.19 4.91 5.08
N MET A 43 3.95 4.63 5.47
CA MET A 43 3.22 5.43 6.47
C MET A 43 3.90 5.38 7.84
N ARG A 44 4.58 4.27 8.16
CA ARG A 44 5.37 4.10 9.39
C ARG A 44 4.67 4.51 10.69
N ILE A 45 3.39 4.21 10.82
CA ILE A 45 2.60 4.58 11.99
C ILE A 45 3.24 3.99 13.26
N GLY A 46 3.35 4.82 14.30
CA GLY A 46 4.06 4.49 15.54
C GLY A 46 5.57 4.75 15.52
N SER A 47 6.16 5.16 14.39
CA SER A 47 7.55 5.62 14.33
C SER A 47 7.69 7.08 14.76
N ARG A 48 8.85 7.46 15.31
CA ARG A 48 9.23 8.87 15.54
C ARG A 48 9.50 9.62 14.23
N GLU A 49 9.77 8.89 13.15
CA GLU A 49 9.99 9.42 11.81
C GLU A 49 8.67 9.64 11.05
N CYS A 50 7.55 9.22 11.64
CA CYS A 50 6.23 9.42 11.05
C CYS A 50 5.87 10.91 11.04
N ASP A 51 5.67 11.48 9.85
CA ASP A 51 5.12 12.81 9.68
C ASP A 51 3.59 12.75 9.82
N GLN A 52 3.14 12.79 11.08
CA GLN A 52 1.72 12.67 11.42
C GLN A 52 0.87 13.75 10.73
N LEU A 53 1.36 14.99 10.66
CA LEU A 53 0.63 16.09 10.01
C LEU A 53 0.41 15.80 8.53
N ARG A 54 1.44 15.33 7.83
CA ARG A 54 1.33 15.00 6.41
C ARG A 54 0.35 13.85 6.16
N LEU A 55 0.37 12.82 7.01
CA LEU A 55 -0.58 11.72 6.93
C LEU A 55 -2.02 12.20 7.19
N GLU A 56 -2.24 13.00 8.23
CA GLU A 56 -3.55 13.58 8.52
C GLU A 56 -4.06 14.45 7.36
N MET A 57 -3.21 15.28 6.76
CA MET A 57 -3.57 16.08 5.58
C MET A 57 -3.94 15.20 4.38
N LEU A 58 -3.18 14.13 4.12
CA LEU A 58 -3.47 13.17 3.07
C LEU A 58 -4.81 12.46 3.31
N PHE A 59 -5.06 11.99 4.53
CA PHE A 59 -6.29 11.30 4.85
C PHE A 59 -7.50 12.23 4.80
N ASN A 60 -7.37 13.46 5.30
CA ASN A 60 -8.40 14.48 5.13
C ASN A 60 -8.66 14.73 3.64
N PHE A 61 -7.62 14.90 2.83
CA PHE A 61 -7.79 15.06 1.38
C PHE A 61 -8.54 13.89 0.71
N LEU A 62 -8.25 12.65 1.09
CA LEU A 62 -8.89 11.47 0.50
C LEU A 62 -10.30 11.18 1.04
N THR A 63 -10.63 11.67 2.24
CA THR A 63 -11.92 11.40 2.90
C THR A 63 -12.88 12.58 2.91
N THR A 64 -12.41 13.79 2.55
CA THR A 64 -13.27 14.97 2.45
C THR A 64 -14.27 14.76 1.31
N GLU A 65 -15.55 14.87 1.64
CA GLU A 65 -16.59 14.99 0.62
C GLU A 65 -16.47 16.40 0.03
N TRP A 66 -16.11 16.49 -1.25
CA TRP A 66 -16.10 17.78 -1.94
C TRP A 66 -17.54 18.27 -2.11
N GLU A 67 -17.97 19.18 -1.24
CA GLU A 67 -19.17 19.96 -1.49
C GLU A 67 -18.91 20.84 -2.72
N GLN A 68 -19.70 20.65 -3.79
CA GLN A 68 -19.65 21.54 -4.94
C GLN A 68 -20.06 22.93 -4.47
N ASP A 69 -19.10 23.81 -4.22
CA ASP A 69 -19.39 25.23 -4.11
C ASP A 69 -19.77 25.69 -5.54
N PRO A 70 -21.01 26.14 -5.80
CA PRO A 70 -21.48 26.46 -7.15
C PRO A 70 -20.79 27.69 -7.78
N ILE A 71 -19.79 28.26 -7.10
CA ILE A 71 -19.08 29.50 -7.46
C ILE A 71 -17.59 29.19 -7.58
N VAL A 72 -17.21 28.24 -8.44
CA VAL A 72 -15.80 28.11 -8.84
C VAL A 72 -15.75 28.36 -10.33
N ASP A 73 -15.29 29.56 -10.68
CA ASP A 73 -15.01 29.98 -12.04
C ASP A 73 -14.15 28.92 -12.76
N GLU A 74 -14.36 28.77 -14.07
CA GLU A 74 -13.89 27.68 -14.91
C GLU A 74 -12.35 27.50 -15.00
N GLU A 75 -11.57 28.31 -14.29
CA GLU A 75 -10.15 28.59 -14.51
C GLU A 75 -9.11 27.77 -13.73
N GLN A 76 -9.48 26.77 -12.92
CA GLN A 76 -8.47 25.92 -12.25
C GLN A 76 -8.65 24.43 -12.56
N ASP A 77 -7.99 23.97 -13.63
CA ASP A 77 -7.95 22.56 -14.05
C ASP A 77 -7.48 21.61 -12.95
N GLU A 78 -6.61 22.07 -12.04
CA GLU A 78 -6.12 21.29 -10.89
C GLU A 78 -7.25 20.99 -9.88
N ASN A 79 -8.09 21.98 -9.56
CA ASN A 79 -9.22 21.80 -8.64
C ASN A 79 -10.27 20.86 -9.23
N LYS A 80 -10.49 20.90 -10.55
CA LYS A 80 -11.36 19.94 -11.25
C LYS A 80 -10.81 18.51 -11.17
N GLN A 81 -9.49 18.32 -11.28
CA GLN A 81 -8.86 17.01 -11.11
C GLN A 81 -8.98 16.48 -9.68
N ILE A 82 -8.77 17.34 -8.68
CA ILE A 82 -8.92 17.00 -7.26
C ILE A 82 -10.37 16.57 -6.97
N ALA A 83 -11.34 17.36 -7.41
CA ALA A 83 -12.76 17.04 -7.26
C ALA A 83 -13.12 15.72 -7.95
N ASN A 84 -12.54 15.44 -9.12
CA ASN A 84 -12.73 14.17 -9.82
C ASN A 84 -12.19 12.98 -9.03
N ILE A 85 -11.02 13.09 -8.40
CA ILE A 85 -10.46 12.02 -7.55
C ILE A 85 -11.41 11.71 -6.39
N GLN A 86 -11.90 12.75 -5.71
CA GLN A 86 -12.75 12.60 -4.52
C GLN A 86 -14.17 12.10 -4.87
N GLN A 87 -14.78 12.59 -5.95
CA GLN A 87 -16.13 12.18 -6.36
C GLN A 87 -16.19 10.74 -6.90
N GLN A 88 -15.09 10.19 -7.40
CA GLN A 88 -15.06 8.89 -8.07
C GLN A 88 -14.78 7.70 -7.16
N ARG A 89 -14.70 7.91 -5.84
CA ARG A 89 -14.30 6.89 -4.84
C ARG A 89 -13.00 6.18 -5.26
N PRO A 90 -11.83 6.76 -4.93
CA PRO A 90 -10.56 6.27 -5.44
C PRO A 90 -10.28 4.83 -4.99
N HIS A 91 -9.52 4.09 -5.81
CA HIS A 91 -8.92 2.84 -5.37
C HIS A 91 -7.53 3.18 -4.80
N ILE A 92 -7.33 2.88 -3.53
CA ILE A 92 -6.15 3.23 -2.76
C ILE A 92 -5.36 1.95 -2.53
N ILE A 93 -4.12 1.91 -3.00
CA ILE A 93 -3.18 0.80 -2.80
C ILE A 93 -2.14 1.26 -1.78
N ILE A 94 -2.17 0.65 -0.61
CA ILE A 94 -1.19 0.85 0.46
C ILE A 94 -0.15 -0.26 0.36
N ALA A 95 1.06 0.08 -0.08
CA ALA A 95 2.15 -0.84 -0.35
C ALA A 95 3.18 -0.85 0.79
N GLY A 96 2.87 -1.60 1.85
CA GLY A 96 3.78 -1.97 2.92
C GLY A 96 4.34 -0.83 3.78
N SER A 97 5.08 -1.23 4.81
CA SER A 97 5.66 -0.33 5.82
C SER A 97 4.59 0.55 6.46
N SER A 98 3.44 -0.06 6.76
CA SER A 98 2.30 0.64 7.35
C SER A 98 2.54 0.90 8.84
N LEU A 99 3.08 -0.10 9.53
CA LEU A 99 3.49 -0.04 10.92
C LEU A 99 5.01 -0.09 11.02
N VAL A 100 5.55 0.56 12.04
CA VAL A 100 6.92 0.28 12.49
C VAL A 100 6.82 -0.41 13.84
N PRO A 101 7.41 -1.61 14.02
CA PRO A 101 7.61 -2.17 15.34
C PRO A 101 8.41 -1.15 16.12
N THR A 102 7.84 -0.60 17.20
CA THR A 102 8.55 0.37 18.04
C THR A 102 9.94 -0.19 18.34
N GLU A 103 11.00 0.63 18.22
CA GLU A 103 12.42 0.29 18.47
C GLU A 103 12.68 -0.68 19.64
N ILE A 104 11.79 -0.68 20.62
CA ILE A 104 11.75 -1.56 21.79
C ILE A 104 11.63 -3.05 21.41
N VAL A 105 10.88 -3.39 20.35
CA VAL A 105 10.69 -4.78 19.88
C VAL A 105 11.96 -5.33 19.23
N LYS A 106 12.70 -4.49 18.48
CA LYS A 106 13.96 -4.89 17.82
C LYS A 106 15.12 -5.06 18.80
N ARG A 107 15.14 -4.31 19.90
CA ARG A 107 16.20 -4.38 20.94
C ARG A 107 15.99 -5.47 22.00
N LYS A 108 14.82 -6.10 22.11
CA LYS A 108 14.46 -7.02 23.21
C LYS A 108 14.03 -8.42 22.77
N PHE A 109 14.68 -8.98 21.75
CA PHE A 109 14.57 -10.44 21.54
C PHE A 109 15.35 -11.26 22.60
N GLU A 110 16.13 -10.61 23.47
CA GLU A 110 16.88 -11.25 24.55
C GLU A 110 16.09 -11.42 25.87
N GLU A 111 14.96 -10.71 26.06
CA GLU A 111 14.15 -10.81 27.28
C GLU A 111 12.65 -10.89 26.97
N PHE A 112 12.18 -12.10 26.65
CA PHE A 112 10.76 -12.45 26.64
C PHE A 112 10.19 -12.29 28.07
N SER A 113 9.58 -11.14 28.40
CA SER A 113 8.50 -11.06 29.41
C SER A 113 7.82 -9.69 29.58
N ALA A 114 8.34 -8.58 29.06
CA ALA A 114 7.72 -7.28 29.32
C ALA A 114 8.00 -6.22 28.24
N LEU A 115 7.41 -6.39 27.05
CA LEU A 115 7.11 -5.22 26.22
C LEU A 115 5.80 -4.61 26.75
N PRO A 116 5.72 -3.29 26.99
CA PRO A 116 4.43 -2.64 27.29
C PRO A 116 3.53 -2.86 26.07
N LYS A 117 2.47 -3.65 26.23
CA LYS A 117 1.51 -3.99 25.18
C LYS A 117 0.98 -2.75 24.45
N GLU A 118 0.94 -1.60 25.15
CA GLU A 118 0.53 -0.30 24.64
C GLU A 118 1.27 0.17 23.38
N ASN A 119 2.58 -0.09 23.26
CA ASN A 119 3.39 0.42 22.16
C ASN A 119 3.10 -0.24 20.80
N VAL A 120 2.53 -1.45 20.81
CA VAL A 120 2.11 -2.16 19.58
C VAL A 120 0.61 -1.97 19.33
N ILE A 121 -0.18 -1.86 20.39
CA ILE A 121 -1.63 -1.71 20.30
C ILE A 121 -2.01 -0.35 19.71
N ALA A 122 -1.43 0.75 20.19
CA ALA A 122 -1.84 2.09 19.75
C ALA A 122 -1.63 2.33 18.24
N PRO A 123 -0.45 2.03 17.65
CA PRO A 123 -0.25 2.19 16.20
C PRO A 123 -1.15 1.28 15.36
N THR A 124 -1.43 0.07 15.84
CA THR A 124 -2.31 -0.88 15.15
C THR A 124 -3.77 -0.39 15.15
N VAL A 125 -4.24 0.16 16.28
CA VAL A 125 -5.58 0.76 16.40
C VAL A 125 -5.70 2.01 15.52
N GLU A 126 -4.66 2.82 15.45
CA GLU A 126 -4.60 3.99 14.56
C GLU A 126 -4.68 3.56 13.09
N LEU A 127 -3.86 2.58 12.67
CA LEU A 127 -3.93 2.01 11.33
C LEU A 127 -5.32 1.47 10.99
N ASP A 128 -5.94 0.70 11.90
CA ASP A 128 -7.28 0.16 11.69
C ASP A 128 -8.33 1.27 11.55
N THR A 129 -8.22 2.34 12.34
CA THR A 129 -9.11 3.49 12.26
C THR A 129 -8.97 4.18 10.91
N LEU A 130 -7.73 4.45 10.47
CA LEU A 130 -7.43 5.12 9.21
C LEU A 130 -7.91 4.32 8.00
N ILE A 131 -7.58 3.03 7.95
CA ILE A 131 -8.02 2.15 6.86
C ILE A 131 -9.55 2.05 6.84
N SER A 132 -10.20 1.97 8.00
CA SER A 132 -11.67 1.92 8.06
C SER A 132 -12.31 3.20 7.50
N GLN A 133 -11.71 4.37 7.74
CA GLN A 133 -12.18 5.66 7.20
C GLN A 133 -11.97 5.73 5.69
N LEU A 134 -10.79 5.32 5.21
CA LEU A 134 -10.49 5.27 3.77
C LEU A 134 -11.39 4.27 3.04
N SER A 135 -11.69 3.12 3.67
CA SER A 135 -12.59 2.11 3.12
C SER A 135 -14.04 2.61 3.00
N ARG A 136 -14.41 3.63 3.77
CA ARG A 136 -15.70 4.32 3.61
C ARG A 136 -15.70 5.26 2.41
N ALA A 137 -14.57 5.92 2.12
CA ALA A 137 -14.40 6.85 1.01
C ALA A 137 -14.15 6.16 -0.34
N GLY A 138 -13.48 5.00 -0.35
CA GLY A 138 -13.10 4.27 -1.56
C GLY A 138 -12.69 2.82 -1.29
N THR A 139 -12.17 2.16 -2.32
CA THR A 139 -11.63 0.80 -2.20
C THR A 139 -10.21 0.88 -1.69
N VAL A 140 -9.84 0.10 -0.67
CA VAL A 140 -8.50 0.11 -0.07
C VAL A 140 -7.88 -1.26 -0.15
N THR A 141 -6.76 -1.37 -0.86
CA THR A 141 -5.94 -2.59 -0.93
C THR A 141 -4.71 -2.41 -0.06
N LEU A 142 -4.54 -3.26 0.96
CA LEU A 142 -3.40 -3.20 1.87
C LEU A 142 -2.47 -4.38 1.62
N LEU A 143 -1.25 -4.08 1.18
CA LEU A 143 -0.16 -5.04 1.09
C LEU A 143 0.74 -4.87 2.31
N PRO A 144 1.20 -5.96 2.94
CA PRO A 144 2.18 -5.89 4.00
C PRO A 144 3.57 -5.53 3.47
N GLY A 145 4.39 -4.92 4.31
CA GLY A 145 5.83 -4.73 4.13
C GLY A 145 6.65 -5.59 5.08
N THR A 146 7.97 -5.43 5.03
CA THR A 146 8.93 -6.22 5.82
C THR A 146 8.84 -5.98 7.33
N GLU A 147 8.40 -4.77 7.71
CA GLU A 147 8.29 -4.33 9.11
C GLU A 147 6.88 -4.55 9.68
N ASP A 148 5.92 -4.88 8.83
CA ASP A 148 4.55 -5.12 9.27
C ASP A 148 4.43 -6.49 9.97
N PRO A 149 3.47 -6.67 10.90
CA PRO A 149 3.31 -7.89 11.71
C PRO A 149 2.74 -9.08 10.92
N THR A 150 3.51 -9.56 9.94
CA THR A 150 3.27 -10.75 9.12
C THR A 150 4.55 -11.57 8.97
N ASN A 151 4.57 -12.58 8.09
CA ASN A 151 5.78 -13.32 7.78
C ASN A 151 6.81 -12.45 7.04
N CYS A 152 8.10 -12.66 7.35
CA CYS A 152 9.22 -11.98 6.72
C CYS A 152 9.61 -12.56 5.35
N PHE A 153 9.13 -13.76 5.01
CA PHE A 153 9.41 -14.42 3.73
C PHE A 153 8.43 -14.02 2.64
N LEU A 154 8.87 -14.03 1.38
CA LEU A 154 7.96 -13.92 0.25
C LEU A 154 7.34 -15.29 -0.10
N PRO A 155 6.04 -15.37 -0.42
CA PRO A 155 5.06 -14.28 -0.35
C PRO A 155 4.63 -13.96 1.10
N GLN A 156 4.56 -12.68 1.44
CA GLN A 156 4.04 -12.19 2.71
C GLN A 156 2.51 -12.32 2.72
N LYS A 157 1.97 -12.83 3.83
CA LYS A 157 0.52 -13.00 4.05
C LYS A 157 -0.13 -11.66 4.39
N PRO A 158 -1.42 -11.46 4.06
CA PRO A 158 -2.15 -10.28 4.48
C PRO A 158 -2.15 -10.13 6.01
N LEU A 159 -2.28 -8.89 6.49
CA LEU A 159 -2.39 -8.63 7.93
C LEU A 159 -3.59 -9.35 8.52
N HIS A 160 -3.41 -9.96 9.69
CA HIS A 160 -4.46 -10.74 10.32
C HIS A 160 -5.64 -9.87 10.74
N HIS A 161 -6.88 -10.34 10.56
CA HIS A 161 -8.10 -9.58 10.86
C HIS A 161 -8.22 -9.09 12.31
N LEU A 162 -7.53 -9.73 13.26
CA LEU A 162 -7.48 -9.30 14.66
C LEU A 162 -6.69 -7.99 14.86
N LEU A 163 -5.82 -7.63 13.92
CA LEU A 163 -5.12 -6.36 13.93
C LEU A 163 -5.97 -5.24 13.34
N LEU A 164 -6.89 -5.57 12.43
CA LEU A 164 -7.70 -4.61 11.68
C LEU A 164 -9.21 -4.89 11.81
N PRO A 165 -9.76 -5.02 13.03
CA PRO A 165 -11.13 -5.47 13.24
C PRO A 165 -12.19 -4.53 12.66
N ASN A 166 -11.92 -3.23 12.51
CA ASN A 166 -12.87 -2.29 11.91
C ASN A 166 -12.77 -2.26 10.39
N SER A 167 -11.57 -2.34 9.85
CA SER A 167 -11.32 -2.35 8.40
C SER A 167 -11.94 -3.58 7.73
N TYR A 168 -11.80 -4.75 8.35
CA TYR A 168 -12.37 -6.01 7.83
C TYR A 168 -13.91 -6.04 7.78
N LYS A 169 -14.61 -5.05 8.34
CA LYS A 169 -16.07 -4.93 8.23
C LYS A 169 -16.51 -4.38 6.87
N TYR A 170 -15.62 -3.70 6.14
CA TYR A 170 -15.93 -3.08 4.86
C TYR A 170 -15.64 -4.04 3.70
N SER A 171 -16.59 -4.20 2.78
CA SER A 171 -16.38 -4.97 1.54
C SER A 171 -15.41 -4.31 0.57
N SER A 172 -15.18 -3.00 0.72
CA SER A 172 -14.21 -2.19 -0.01
C SER A 172 -12.77 -2.34 0.51
N PHE A 173 -12.56 -3.04 1.63
CA PHE A 173 -11.23 -3.35 2.13
C PHE A 173 -10.72 -4.68 1.56
N ILE A 174 -9.56 -4.65 0.90
CA ILE A 174 -8.90 -5.77 0.25
C ILE A 174 -7.58 -6.07 0.99
N PRO A 175 -7.56 -7.04 1.92
CA PRO A 175 -6.31 -7.49 2.53
C PRO A 175 -5.52 -8.33 1.51
N ALA A 176 -4.39 -7.81 1.05
CA ALA A 176 -3.59 -8.39 -0.03
C ALA A 176 -2.29 -9.05 0.45
N THR A 177 -1.72 -9.93 -0.38
CA THR A 177 -0.37 -10.49 -0.17
C THR A 177 0.71 -9.52 -0.63
N ASN A 178 1.97 -9.76 -0.30
CA ASN A 178 3.09 -9.11 -0.98
C ASN A 178 4.08 -10.17 -1.48
N PRO A 179 4.30 -10.34 -2.79
CA PRO A 179 3.79 -9.52 -3.90
C PRO A 179 2.28 -9.68 -4.15
N HIS A 180 1.67 -8.68 -4.79
CA HIS A 180 0.25 -8.65 -5.17
C HIS A 180 0.06 -8.43 -6.67
N SER A 181 -1.04 -8.92 -7.21
CA SER A 181 -1.51 -8.63 -8.56
C SER A 181 -3.02 -8.57 -8.55
N GLU A 182 -3.58 -7.47 -9.03
CA GLU A 182 -5.03 -7.28 -9.15
C GLU A 182 -5.41 -6.59 -10.46
N LEU A 183 -6.64 -6.89 -10.92
CA LEU A 183 -7.28 -6.16 -12.01
C LEU A 183 -8.17 -5.09 -11.39
N VAL A 184 -7.81 -3.84 -11.61
CA VAL A 184 -8.54 -2.70 -11.08
C VAL A 184 -9.47 -2.16 -12.17
N ASN A 185 -10.71 -1.82 -11.79
CA ASN A 185 -11.74 -1.27 -12.69
C ASN A 185 -12.14 -2.23 -13.84
N ASN A 186 -12.54 -3.45 -13.49
CA ASN A 186 -13.11 -4.40 -14.45
C ASN A 186 -14.61 -4.08 -14.66
N MET A 187 -14.91 -3.16 -15.57
CA MET A 187 -16.25 -3.02 -16.15
C MET A 187 -16.37 -3.87 -17.42
#